data_AF-A0AA36GEB9-F1
#
_entry.id   AF-A0AA36GEB9-F1
#
_cell.length_a   1.000
_cell.length_b   1.000
_cell.length_c   1.000
_cell.angle_alpha   90.00
_cell.angle_beta   90.00
_cell.angle_gamma   90.00
#
_symmetry.space_group_name_H-M   'P 1'
#
loop_
_entity.id
_entity.type
_entity.pdbx_description
1 polymer ?
#
loop_
_entity_poly.entity_id
_entity_poly.type
_entity_poly.pdbx_seq_one_letter_code
_entity_poly.pdbx_strand_id
1 'polypeptide(L)'
;MGAELWKRQIIYNFHIYRHCFVVFSLSPWLAGNQYDLAFAGLTLYCCSYAMCIILLTYHFVYRYLLICRPQQMYIFSETKNFIWWYVNWAFWAVAWALIVRATMYHWPELENYVYDDLMLQYNFDSRGDAILGPLYFLDDPNGSKIISWRAFLGSGCCMSIMGFCFTTILFCAVNVYKKLKSCSVMSEKTRKMQWDLFKALLVQFSLPAVCEFFPGGMNFLCPVFALPIGRWANFAGIIASFNNIIEPLCMLYFVKDYRFGLWHLLGLNRKDCEAYTASAVHPNLHDFTEKIMPNNYTLTDVQSHTTEDSLWIIIKGKVYDVTLFLDEHPGGRDVLMEQAGQDATEAFEDIGHSGDAKEMLNDYYIGDLVL
;
A
#
# COMPACT_ATOMS: atom_id res chain seq x y z
N MET A 1 19.39 -20.16 38.37
CA MET A 1 18.57 -20.54 37.20
C MET A 1 17.79 -19.34 36.63
N GLY A 2 18.39 -18.14 36.55
CA GLY A 2 17.67 -16.90 36.19
C GLY A 2 18.40 -15.95 35.22
N ALA A 3 19.66 -16.23 34.87
CA ALA A 3 20.46 -15.37 33.99
C ALA A 3 20.46 -15.82 32.51
N GLU A 4 20.05 -17.05 32.21
CA GLU A 4 20.04 -17.61 30.83
C GLU A 4 18.68 -17.48 30.12
N LEU A 5 17.60 -17.11 30.82
CA LEU A 5 16.25 -17.00 30.25
C LEU A 5 16.13 -15.84 29.24
N TRP A 6 16.91 -14.77 29.41
CA TRP A 6 16.90 -13.62 28.50
C TRP A 6 17.53 -13.90 27.13
N LYS A 7 18.38 -14.93 27.01
CA LYS A 7 18.91 -15.37 25.70
C LYS A 7 17.85 -16.06 24.83
N ARG A 8 16.71 -16.41 25.41
CA ARG A 8 15.57 -17.04 24.75
C ARG A 8 14.39 -16.07 24.62
N GLN A 9 14.68 -14.82 24.23
CA GLN A 9 13.64 -13.91 23.73
C GLN A 9 13.02 -14.49 22.44
N ILE A 10 11.82 -14.03 22.08
CA ILE A 10 11.06 -14.45 20.90
C ILE A 10 11.87 -14.10 19.64
N ILE A 11 12.79 -14.98 19.28
CA ILE A 11 13.62 -14.89 18.08
C ILE A 11 13.21 -16.10 17.25
N TYR A 12 12.41 -15.84 16.22
CA TYR A 12 12.24 -16.80 15.14
C TYR A 12 13.54 -16.80 14.35
N ASN A 13 14.15 -17.98 14.23
CA ASN A 13 15.45 -18.14 13.60
C ASN A 13 15.28 -18.85 12.26
N PHE A 14 16.16 -18.49 11.33
CA PHE A 14 16.31 -19.09 10.02
C PHE A 14 17.65 -19.81 9.97
N HIS A 15 17.64 -21.04 9.50
CA HIS A 15 18.86 -21.81 9.33
C HIS A 15 18.81 -22.63 8.06
N ILE A 16 19.95 -22.73 7.37
CA ILE A 16 20.08 -23.56 6.18
C ILE A 16 21.11 -24.64 6.46
N TYR A 17 20.67 -25.89 6.43
CA TYR A 17 21.52 -27.04 6.53
C TYR A 17 21.37 -27.89 5.28
N ARG A 18 22.43 -27.92 4.45
CA ARG A 18 22.48 -28.68 3.19
C ARG A 18 21.24 -28.41 2.32
N HIS A 19 20.36 -29.40 2.14
CA HIS A 19 19.17 -29.31 1.31
C HIS A 19 17.90 -28.84 2.03
N CYS A 20 18.06 -28.33 3.25
CA CYS A 20 16.99 -27.89 4.10
C CYS A 20 17.11 -26.39 4.42
N PHE A 21 15.99 -25.68 4.29
CA PHE A 21 15.76 -24.41 5.00
C PHE A 21 14.80 -24.68 6.15
N VAL A 22 15.15 -24.24 7.35
CA VAL A 22 14.33 -24.45 8.55
C VAL A 22 14.11 -23.13 9.29
N VAL A 23 12.86 -22.92 9.66
CA VAL A 23 12.38 -21.88 10.56
C VAL A 23 12.01 -22.54 11.88
N PHE A 24 12.51 -22.00 12.98
CA PHE A 24 12.26 -22.53 14.32
C PHE A 24 12.21 -21.38 15.32
N SER A 25 11.65 -21.65 16.51
CA SER A 25 11.56 -20.67 17.59
C SER A 25 12.40 -21.12 18.78
N LEU A 26 13.24 -20.22 19.30
CA LEU A 26 13.93 -20.44 20.59
C LEU A 26 13.05 -20.06 21.80
N SER A 27 11.79 -19.69 21.51
CA SER A 27 10.63 -19.53 22.39
C SER A 27 10.51 -20.50 23.57
N PRO A 28 10.89 -20.21 24.84
CA PRO A 28 10.60 -21.12 25.95
C PRO A 28 9.10 -21.33 26.16
N TRP A 29 8.29 -20.32 25.82
CA TRP A 29 6.82 -20.35 25.91
C TRP A 29 6.18 -21.25 24.86
N LEU A 30 6.92 -21.57 23.80
CA LEU A 30 6.48 -22.41 22.68
C LEU A 30 7.23 -23.75 22.65
N ALA A 31 8.10 -24.02 23.64
CA ALA A 31 8.87 -25.24 23.74
C ALA A 31 8.14 -26.29 24.58
N GLY A 32 8.07 -27.52 24.08
CA GLY A 32 7.43 -28.67 24.76
C GLY A 32 5.89 -28.67 24.78
N ASN A 33 5.28 -29.87 24.72
CA ASN A 33 3.85 -30.26 24.81
C ASN A 33 2.77 -29.44 24.07
N GLN A 34 3.10 -28.32 23.42
CA GLN A 34 2.20 -27.43 22.68
C GLN A 34 2.67 -27.27 21.22
N TYR A 35 3.11 -28.37 20.62
CA TYR A 35 3.67 -28.39 19.27
C TYR A 35 2.76 -27.72 18.23
N ASP A 36 1.46 -28.03 18.24
CA ASP A 36 0.49 -27.44 17.30
C ASP A 36 0.39 -25.92 17.40
N LEU A 37 0.48 -25.37 18.63
CA LEU A 37 0.43 -23.93 18.87
C LEU A 37 1.71 -23.25 18.38
N ALA A 38 2.86 -23.84 18.66
CA ALA A 38 4.15 -23.36 18.19
C ALA A 38 4.24 -23.40 16.66
N PHE A 39 3.74 -24.47 16.02
CA PHE A 39 3.66 -24.58 14.57
C PHE A 39 2.71 -23.55 13.97
N ALA A 40 1.55 -23.33 14.59
CA ALA A 40 0.62 -22.29 14.15
C ALA A 40 1.26 -20.90 14.23
N GLY A 41 2.01 -20.60 15.29
CA GLY A 41 2.77 -19.34 15.42
C GLY A 41 3.81 -19.15 14.32
N LEU A 42 4.61 -20.19 14.03
CA LEU A 42 5.59 -20.18 12.94
C LEU A 42 4.93 -20.01 11.56
N THR A 43 3.79 -20.67 11.35
CA THR A 43 3.03 -20.56 10.10
C THR A 43 2.46 -19.15 9.93
N LEU A 44 1.86 -18.58 10.98
CA LEU A 44 1.34 -17.21 10.96
C LEU A 44 2.45 -16.19 10.70
N TYR A 45 3.62 -16.39 11.32
CA TYR A 45 4.81 -15.58 11.05
C TYR A 45 5.16 -15.63 9.56
N CYS A 46 5.31 -16.82 8.96
CA CYS A 46 5.61 -16.94 7.53
C CYS A 46 4.50 -16.37 6.63
N CYS A 47 3.23 -16.54 7.01
CA CYS A 47 2.10 -15.97 6.27
C CYS A 47 2.14 -14.43 6.28
N SER A 48 2.54 -13.80 7.38
CA SER A 48 2.56 -12.34 7.49
C SER A 48 3.44 -11.68 6.43
N TYR A 49 4.61 -12.27 6.14
CA TYR A 49 5.52 -11.84 5.08
C TYR A 49 4.85 -11.90 3.70
N ALA A 50 4.19 -13.01 3.39
CA ALA A 50 3.48 -13.17 2.12
C ALA A 50 2.27 -12.23 2.00
N MET A 51 1.60 -11.89 3.09
CA MET A 51 0.43 -11.01 3.06
C MET A 51 0.80 -9.55 2.76
N CYS A 52 2.01 -9.11 3.12
CA CYS A 52 2.52 -7.78 2.79
C CYS A 52 2.54 -7.55 1.27
N ILE A 53 3.03 -8.51 0.47
CA ILE A 53 3.10 -8.36 -0.99
C ILE A 53 1.72 -8.34 -1.66
N ILE A 54 0.73 -9.04 -1.09
CA ILE A 54 -0.65 -9.02 -1.58
C ILE A 54 -1.28 -7.64 -1.34
N LEU A 55 -1.09 -7.07 -0.15
CA LEU A 55 -1.55 -5.71 0.15
C LEU A 55 -0.89 -4.67 -0.78
N LEU A 56 0.43 -4.75 -0.97
CA LEU A 56 1.13 -3.89 -1.92
C LEU A 56 0.56 -4.04 -3.34
N THR A 57 0.25 -5.28 -3.76
CA THR A 57 -0.39 -5.53 -5.06
C THR A 57 -1.71 -4.79 -5.17
N TYR A 58 -2.55 -4.82 -4.14
CA TYR A 58 -3.81 -4.07 -4.12
C TYR A 58 -3.61 -2.56 -4.19
N HIS A 59 -2.58 -2.00 -3.54
CA HIS A 59 -2.26 -0.58 -3.66
C HIS A 59 -1.88 -0.19 -5.10
N PHE A 60 -1.13 -1.03 -5.80
CA PHE A 60 -0.81 -0.81 -7.22
C PHE A 60 -2.03 -0.97 -8.13
N VAL A 61 -2.89 -1.96 -7.88
CA VAL A 61 -4.15 -2.15 -8.61
C VAL A 61 -5.08 -0.96 -8.41
N TYR A 62 -5.27 -0.51 -7.17
CA TYR A 62 -6.04 0.67 -6.82
C TYR A 62 -5.54 1.89 -7.60
N ARG A 63 -4.23 2.15 -7.58
CA ARG A 63 -3.64 3.29 -8.27
C ARG A 63 -3.75 3.18 -9.79
N TYR A 64 -3.63 1.97 -10.33
CA TYR A 64 -3.86 1.70 -11.74
C TYR A 64 -5.31 2.01 -12.15
N LEU A 65 -6.30 1.55 -11.38
CA LEU A 65 -7.70 1.86 -11.68
C LEU A 65 -7.98 3.36 -11.55
N LEU A 66 -7.54 4.00 -10.48
CA LEU A 66 -7.73 5.43 -10.25
C LEU A 66 -7.23 6.30 -11.43
N ILE A 67 -6.04 5.99 -11.97
CA ILE A 67 -5.38 6.84 -12.98
C ILE A 67 -5.68 6.37 -14.40
N CYS A 68 -5.68 5.06 -14.66
CA CYS A 68 -5.77 4.50 -16.00
C CYS A 68 -7.19 4.08 -16.38
N ARG A 69 -8.04 3.74 -15.40
CA ARG A 69 -9.39 3.19 -15.62
C ARG A 69 -10.40 3.71 -14.58
N PRO A 70 -10.63 5.04 -14.50
CA PRO A 70 -11.48 5.63 -13.45
C PRO A 70 -12.92 5.09 -13.46
N GLN A 71 -13.44 4.70 -14.63
CA GLN A 71 -14.75 4.05 -14.77
C GLN A 71 -14.88 2.73 -13.99
N GLN A 72 -13.76 2.08 -13.68
CA GLN A 72 -13.73 0.82 -12.91
C GLN A 72 -13.43 1.06 -11.42
N MET A 73 -13.36 2.32 -10.97
CA MET A 73 -13.01 2.66 -9.59
C MET A 73 -14.08 2.23 -8.58
N TYR A 74 -15.32 1.98 -9.03
CA TYR A 74 -16.42 1.44 -8.21
C TYR A 74 -16.04 0.15 -7.46
N ILE A 75 -15.10 -0.63 -8.02
CA ILE A 75 -14.56 -1.85 -7.39
C ILE A 75 -13.89 -1.54 -6.03
N PHE A 76 -13.33 -0.34 -5.86
CA PHE A 76 -12.67 0.09 -4.60
C PHE A 76 -13.44 1.15 -3.82
N SER A 77 -14.28 1.96 -4.47
CA SER A 77 -14.96 3.09 -3.82
C SER A 77 -16.23 2.71 -3.07
N GLU A 78 -16.90 1.61 -3.45
CA GLU A 78 -18.11 1.17 -2.76
C GLU A 78 -17.80 0.44 -1.45
N THR A 79 -18.44 0.86 -0.35
CA THR A 79 -18.25 0.26 0.99
C THR A 79 -18.54 -1.25 1.01
N LYS A 80 -19.48 -1.72 0.18
CA LYS A 80 -19.80 -3.15 0.04
C LYS A 80 -18.61 -3.96 -0.49
N ASN A 81 -17.80 -3.36 -1.36
CA ASN A 81 -16.64 -4.00 -1.96
C ASN A 81 -15.45 -4.01 -0.99
N PHE A 82 -15.40 -3.10 -0.01
CA PHE A 82 -14.34 -3.10 1.01
C PHE A 82 -14.30 -4.42 1.81
N ILE A 83 -15.46 -4.93 2.21
CA ILE A 83 -15.58 -6.22 2.90
C ILE A 83 -15.06 -7.35 2.00
N TRP A 84 -15.42 -7.31 0.70
CA TRP A 84 -14.97 -8.31 -0.25
C TRP A 84 -13.44 -8.34 -0.39
N TRP A 85 -12.78 -7.19 -0.42
CA TRP A 85 -11.31 -7.11 -0.46
C TRP A 85 -10.66 -7.69 0.79
N TYR A 86 -11.22 -7.44 1.98
CA TYR A 86 -10.72 -8.03 3.22
C TYR A 86 -10.89 -9.55 3.25
N VAL A 87 -12.06 -10.04 2.79
CA VAL A 87 -12.32 -11.49 2.65
C VAL A 87 -11.34 -12.12 1.67
N ASN A 88 -11.07 -11.46 0.54
CA ASN A 88 -10.12 -11.95 -0.45
C ASN A 88 -8.68 -12.01 0.10
N TRP A 89 -8.26 -10.97 0.83
CA TRP A 89 -6.97 -10.96 1.54
C TRP A 89 -6.86 -12.11 2.55
N ALA A 90 -7.88 -12.29 3.39
CA ALA A 90 -7.92 -13.38 4.37
C ALA A 90 -7.92 -14.76 3.70
N PHE A 91 -8.62 -14.91 2.57
CA PHE A 91 -8.61 -16.13 1.77
C PHE A 91 -7.18 -16.50 1.35
N TRP A 92 -6.39 -15.56 0.84
CA TRP A 92 -5.00 -15.81 0.47
C TRP A 92 -4.11 -16.15 1.67
N ALA A 93 -4.34 -15.52 2.82
CA ALA A 93 -3.63 -15.86 4.06
C ALA A 93 -3.88 -17.31 4.48
N VAL A 94 -5.15 -17.74 4.43
CA VAL A 94 -5.56 -19.12 4.74
C VAL A 94 -5.02 -20.09 3.70
N ALA A 95 -5.12 -19.78 2.41
CA ALA A 95 -4.61 -20.62 1.33
C ALA A 95 -3.10 -20.87 1.49
N TRP A 96 -2.34 -19.83 1.81
CA TRP A 96 -0.91 -19.94 2.11
C TRP A 96 -0.66 -20.84 3.32
N ALA A 97 -1.34 -20.59 4.43
CA ALA A 97 -1.19 -21.39 5.65
C ALA A 97 -1.51 -22.87 5.40
N LEU A 98 -2.53 -23.17 4.59
CA LEU A 98 -2.90 -24.53 4.20
C LEU A 98 -1.85 -25.19 3.31
N ILE A 99 -1.24 -24.47 2.36
CA ILE A 99 -0.14 -24.97 1.54
C ILE A 99 1.06 -25.33 2.44
N VAL A 100 1.45 -24.42 3.31
CA VAL A 100 2.56 -24.61 4.26
C VAL A 100 2.26 -25.80 5.17
N ARG A 101 1.05 -25.90 5.72
CA ARG A 101 0.65 -27.04 6.55
C ARG A 101 0.59 -28.35 5.75
N ALA A 102 0.13 -28.37 4.51
CA ALA A 102 0.07 -29.62 3.74
C ALA A 102 1.47 -30.13 3.34
N THR A 103 2.39 -29.21 3.05
CA THR A 103 3.68 -29.54 2.41
C THR A 103 4.86 -29.53 3.37
N MET A 104 4.78 -28.80 4.49
CA MET A 104 5.88 -28.55 5.42
C MET A 104 5.51 -28.82 6.90
N TYR A 105 4.34 -29.39 7.17
CA TYR A 105 3.95 -29.80 8.54
C TYR A 105 4.59 -31.11 8.94
N HIS A 106 5.11 -31.11 10.18
CA HIS A 106 5.54 -32.25 11.01
C HIS A 106 6.05 -33.45 10.23
N TRP A 107 7.38 -33.51 10.10
CA TRP A 107 8.07 -34.51 9.31
C TRP A 107 9.24 -35.08 10.12
N PRO A 108 9.13 -36.30 10.68
CA PRO A 108 10.17 -36.89 11.52
C PRO A 108 11.55 -36.93 10.85
N GLU A 109 11.60 -37.13 9.53
CA GLU A 109 12.85 -37.16 8.79
C GLU A 109 13.49 -35.77 8.71
N LEU A 110 12.70 -34.69 8.65
CA LEU A 110 13.21 -33.31 8.73
C LEU A 110 13.83 -33.07 10.11
N GLU A 111 13.11 -33.41 11.17
CA GLU A 111 13.57 -33.25 12.56
C GLU A 111 14.90 -33.96 12.78
N ASN A 112 15.02 -35.20 12.30
CA ASN A 112 16.25 -35.98 12.35
C ASN A 112 17.37 -35.40 11.48
N TYR A 113 17.05 -34.92 10.28
CA TYR A 113 18.03 -34.38 9.33
C TYR A 113 18.76 -33.16 9.88
N VAL A 114 18.07 -32.29 10.62
CA VAL A 114 18.64 -31.05 11.16
C VAL A 114 19.07 -31.15 12.63
N TYR A 115 18.78 -32.27 13.31
CA TYR A 115 18.97 -32.43 14.77
C TYR A 115 20.39 -32.13 15.23
N ASP A 116 21.38 -32.85 14.71
CA ASP A 116 22.77 -32.73 15.18
C ASP A 116 23.32 -31.31 14.94
N ASP A 117 22.96 -30.70 13.81
CA ASP A 117 23.44 -29.37 13.43
C ASP A 117 22.74 -28.26 14.25
N LEU A 118 21.42 -28.34 14.48
CA LEU A 118 20.71 -27.39 15.33
C LEU A 118 21.12 -27.52 16.81
N MET A 119 21.36 -28.73 17.29
CA MET A 119 21.90 -28.96 18.64
C MET A 119 23.30 -28.38 18.78
N LEU A 120 24.20 -28.63 17.83
CA LEU A 120 25.56 -28.09 17.85
C LEU A 120 25.57 -26.55 17.75
N GLN A 121 24.69 -25.99 16.94
CA GLN A 121 24.74 -24.57 16.62
C GLN A 121 23.94 -23.68 17.60
N TYR A 122 22.78 -24.15 18.05
CA TYR A 122 21.84 -23.37 18.84
C TYR A 122 21.47 -24.02 20.17
N ASN A 123 21.96 -25.23 20.46
CA ASN A 123 21.51 -26.04 21.60
C ASN A 123 19.97 -26.20 21.61
N PHE A 124 19.42 -26.49 20.43
CA PHE A 124 17.98 -26.57 20.16
C PHE A 124 17.60 -28.00 19.76
N ASP A 125 16.64 -28.57 20.48
CA ASP A 125 16.14 -29.92 20.23
C ASP A 125 15.00 -29.88 19.20
N SER A 126 15.29 -30.31 17.97
CA SER A 126 14.29 -30.36 16.90
C SER A 126 13.26 -31.48 17.05
N ARG A 127 13.46 -32.49 17.93
CA ARG A 127 12.62 -33.69 18.04
C ARG A 127 11.45 -33.55 19.03
N GLY A 128 11.18 -32.33 19.50
CA GLY A 128 10.06 -32.03 20.41
C GLY A 128 9.50 -30.62 20.27
N ASP A 129 10.13 -29.78 19.45
CA ASP A 129 9.75 -28.39 19.23
C ASP A 129 9.32 -28.17 17.78
N ALA A 130 8.45 -27.19 17.56
CA ALA A 130 7.95 -26.92 16.22
C ALA A 130 9.05 -26.37 15.31
N ILE A 131 9.28 -27.06 14.19
CA ILE A 131 10.12 -26.62 13.08
C ILE A 131 9.29 -26.59 11.81
N LEU A 132 9.64 -25.67 10.91
CA LEU A 132 8.95 -25.47 9.66
C LEU A 132 9.97 -25.26 8.53
N GLY A 133 9.81 -25.99 7.42
CA GLY A 133 10.50 -25.62 6.19
C GLY A 133 10.67 -26.76 5.21
N PRO A 134 11.13 -26.46 3.98
CA PRO A 134 11.33 -27.46 2.95
C PRO A 134 12.65 -28.20 3.13
N LEU A 135 12.58 -29.53 3.15
CA LEU A 135 13.70 -30.43 2.88
C LEU A 135 13.58 -30.95 1.45
N TYR A 136 14.41 -30.43 0.53
CA TYR A 136 14.27 -30.73 -0.91
C TYR A 136 14.78 -32.10 -1.31
N PHE A 137 15.84 -32.57 -0.65
CA PHE A 137 16.48 -33.85 -0.96
C PHE A 137 16.77 -34.61 0.33
N LEU A 138 16.37 -35.88 0.36
CA LEU A 138 16.69 -36.84 1.41
C LEU A 138 17.89 -37.68 0.97
N ASP A 139 18.77 -38.02 1.91
CA ASP A 139 19.86 -38.96 1.66
C ASP A 139 19.33 -40.40 1.79
N ASP A 140 19.42 -41.19 0.72
CA ASP A 140 19.16 -42.63 0.75
C ASP A 140 20.34 -43.34 1.42
N PRO A 141 20.13 -44.39 2.24
CA PRO A 141 21.19 -45.25 2.76
C PRO A 141 22.20 -45.76 1.72
N ASN A 142 21.83 -45.84 0.43
CA ASN A 142 22.74 -46.21 -0.66
C ASN A 142 23.56 -45.03 -1.24
N GLY A 143 23.46 -43.82 -0.64
CA GLY A 143 24.16 -42.61 -1.07
C GLY A 143 23.48 -41.84 -2.22
N SER A 144 22.30 -42.27 -2.67
CA SER A 144 21.51 -41.56 -3.68
C SER A 144 20.65 -40.46 -3.05
N LYS A 145 20.29 -39.43 -3.81
CA LYS A 145 19.39 -38.35 -3.32
C LYS A 145 17.96 -38.62 -3.76
N ILE A 146 17.04 -38.67 -2.80
CA ILE A 146 15.61 -38.82 -3.05
C ILE A 146 14.97 -37.42 -3.07
N ILE A 147 14.27 -37.10 -4.16
CA ILE A 147 13.58 -35.82 -4.34
C ILE A 147 12.32 -35.78 -3.46
N SER A 148 12.20 -34.75 -2.63
CA SER A 148 10.98 -34.47 -1.87
C SER A 148 10.03 -33.61 -2.71
N TRP A 149 9.15 -34.26 -3.48
CA TRP A 149 8.15 -33.55 -4.30
C TRP A 149 7.24 -32.64 -3.48
N ARG A 150 7.01 -32.96 -2.19
CA ARG A 150 6.24 -32.12 -1.27
C ARG A 150 6.91 -30.77 -1.03
N ALA A 151 8.22 -30.78 -0.78
CA ALA A 151 9.00 -29.55 -0.57
C ALA A 151 9.04 -28.68 -1.84
N PHE A 152 9.22 -29.31 -3.01
CA PHE A 152 9.17 -28.62 -4.30
C PHE A 152 7.79 -28.04 -4.61
N LEU A 153 6.72 -28.80 -4.36
CA LEU A 153 5.34 -28.34 -4.58
C LEU A 153 5.00 -27.17 -3.65
N GLY A 154 5.28 -27.30 -2.34
CA GLY A 154 5.01 -26.25 -1.37
C GLY A 154 5.75 -24.95 -1.69
N SER A 155 7.06 -25.06 -1.92
CA SER A 155 7.89 -23.91 -2.29
C SER A 155 7.46 -23.32 -3.63
N GLY A 156 7.17 -24.16 -4.63
CA GLY A 156 6.72 -23.73 -5.95
C GLY A 156 5.39 -22.98 -5.91
N CYS A 157 4.43 -23.44 -5.10
CA CYS A 157 3.15 -22.75 -4.89
C CYS A 157 3.36 -21.37 -4.24
N CYS A 158 4.14 -21.30 -3.16
CA CYS A 158 4.49 -20.03 -2.50
C CYS A 158 5.18 -19.05 -3.48
N MET A 159 6.17 -19.52 -4.24
CA MET A 159 6.89 -18.70 -5.22
C MET A 159 5.98 -18.26 -6.38
N SER A 160 5.02 -19.08 -6.79
CA SER A 160 4.08 -18.73 -7.86
C SER A 160 3.12 -17.61 -7.42
N ILE A 161 2.63 -17.65 -6.18
CA ILE A 161 1.81 -16.56 -5.61
C ILE A 161 2.60 -15.25 -5.61
N MET A 162 3.85 -15.28 -5.13
CA MET A 162 4.71 -14.09 -5.12
C MET A 162 5.00 -13.59 -6.54
N GLY A 163 5.32 -14.49 -7.47
CA GLY A 163 5.59 -14.15 -8.87
C GLY A 163 4.39 -13.51 -9.59
N PHE A 164 3.19 -13.99 -9.30
CA PHE A 164 1.95 -13.38 -9.80
C PHE A 164 1.76 -11.95 -9.27
N CYS A 165 2.04 -11.73 -7.97
CA CYS A 165 1.99 -10.40 -7.36
C CYS A 165 3.01 -9.45 -8.00
N PHE A 166 4.28 -9.87 -8.13
CA PHE A 166 5.32 -9.07 -8.78
C PHE A 166 4.96 -8.69 -10.23
N THR A 167 4.42 -9.63 -10.99
CA THR A 167 4.00 -9.39 -12.38
C THR A 167 2.86 -8.37 -12.45
N THR A 168 1.88 -8.49 -11.55
CA THR A 168 0.75 -7.56 -11.45
C THR A 168 1.22 -6.15 -11.06
N ILE A 169 2.08 -6.05 -10.04
CA ILE A 169 2.69 -4.79 -9.60
C ILE A 169 3.44 -4.13 -10.76
N LEU A 170 4.30 -4.87 -11.47
CA LEU A 170 5.06 -4.35 -12.60
C LEU A 170 4.13 -3.86 -13.71
N PHE A 171 3.10 -4.64 -14.05
CA PHE A 171 2.09 -4.25 -15.02
C PHE A 171 1.41 -2.94 -14.62
N CYS A 172 0.89 -2.84 -13.40
CA CYS A 172 0.22 -1.65 -12.90
C CYS A 172 1.16 -0.43 -12.87
N ALA A 173 2.39 -0.60 -12.36
CA ALA A 173 3.38 0.46 -12.25
C ALA A 173 3.76 1.04 -13.62
N VAL A 174 4.02 0.18 -14.62
CA VAL A 174 4.37 0.62 -15.98
C VAL A 174 3.22 1.40 -16.62
N ASN A 175 1.98 0.92 -16.47
CA ASN A 175 0.83 1.59 -17.06
C ASN A 175 0.53 2.94 -16.37
N VAL A 176 0.60 3.00 -15.04
CA VAL A 176 0.46 4.25 -14.28
C VAL A 176 1.53 5.26 -14.70
N TYR A 177 2.79 4.83 -14.78
CA TYR A 177 3.88 5.68 -15.23
C TYR A 177 3.64 6.25 -16.64
N LYS A 178 3.26 5.38 -17.60
CA LYS A 178 2.94 5.80 -18.97
C LYS A 178 1.81 6.84 -19.00
N LYS A 179 0.72 6.58 -18.27
CA LYS A 179 -0.44 7.48 -18.23
C LYS A 179 -0.12 8.82 -17.56
N LEU A 180 0.57 8.82 -16.42
CA LEU A 180 0.98 10.04 -15.73
C LEU A 180 1.96 10.89 -16.54
N LYS A 181 2.74 10.27 -17.44
CA LYS A 181 3.64 10.97 -18.37
C LYS A 181 2.92 11.51 -19.61
N SER A 182 1.89 10.81 -20.11
CA SER A 182 1.23 11.15 -21.38
C SER A 182 -0.02 12.01 -21.25
N CYS A 183 -0.68 12.06 -20.09
CA CYS A 183 -1.96 12.76 -19.93
C CYS A 183 -1.77 14.24 -19.60
N SER A 184 -2.11 15.12 -20.55
CA SER A 184 -2.30 16.57 -20.35
C SER A 184 -3.64 16.94 -19.70
N VAL A 185 -4.59 15.98 -19.65
CA VAL A 185 -5.99 16.18 -19.24
C VAL A 185 -6.15 16.50 -17.75
N MET A 186 -5.17 16.15 -16.91
CA MET A 186 -5.25 16.41 -15.46
C MET A 186 -4.49 17.68 -15.12
N SER A 187 -5.10 18.53 -14.27
CA SER A 187 -4.47 19.76 -13.78
C SER A 187 -3.08 19.48 -13.23
N GLU A 188 -2.17 20.45 -13.38
CA GLU A 188 -0.78 20.27 -12.97
C GLU A 188 -0.65 19.95 -11.47
N LYS A 189 -1.50 20.55 -10.63
CA LYS A 189 -1.59 20.29 -9.19
C LYS A 189 -1.95 18.82 -8.91
N THR A 190 -3.04 18.32 -9.49
CA THR A 190 -3.48 16.93 -9.28
C THR A 190 -2.46 15.94 -9.85
N ARG A 191 -1.86 16.26 -11.01
CA ARG A 191 -0.79 15.45 -11.60
C ARG A 191 0.43 15.33 -10.70
N LYS A 192 0.87 16.43 -10.10
CA LYS A 192 1.99 16.44 -9.15
C LYS A 192 1.70 15.60 -7.91
N MET A 193 0.51 15.77 -7.32
CA MET A 193 0.06 14.96 -6.19
C MET A 193 0.07 13.46 -6.52
N GLN A 194 -0.50 13.08 -7.67
CA GLN A 194 -0.52 11.67 -8.10
C GLN A 194 0.88 11.11 -8.36
N TRP A 195 1.80 11.92 -8.89
CA TRP A 195 3.21 11.56 -9.04
C TRP A 195 3.90 11.32 -7.70
N ASP A 196 3.70 12.21 -6.73
CA ASP A 196 4.35 12.10 -5.42
C ASP A 196 3.84 10.87 -4.65
N LEU A 197 2.53 10.62 -4.68
CA LEU A 197 1.97 9.39 -4.12
C LEU A 197 2.42 8.13 -4.86
N PHE A 198 2.59 8.20 -6.19
CA PHE A 198 3.12 7.06 -6.96
C PHE A 198 4.58 6.77 -6.63
N LYS A 199 5.43 7.80 -6.48
CA LYS A 199 6.82 7.63 -6.02
C LYS A 199 6.88 7.02 -4.64
N ALA A 200 6.05 7.49 -3.71
CA ALA A 200 5.94 6.92 -2.38
C ALA A 200 5.63 5.41 -2.46
N LEU A 201 4.64 5.04 -3.27
CA LEU A 201 4.27 3.63 -3.47
C LEU A 201 5.39 2.78 -4.09
N LEU A 202 6.16 3.32 -5.05
CA LEU A 202 7.32 2.64 -5.61
C LEU A 202 8.40 2.38 -4.57
N VAL A 203 8.65 3.33 -3.67
CA VAL A 203 9.62 3.16 -2.56
C VAL A 203 9.09 2.15 -1.55
N GLN A 204 7.81 2.25 -1.17
CA GLN A 204 7.15 1.30 -0.27
C GLN A 204 7.19 -0.15 -0.78
N PHE A 205 7.23 -0.37 -2.10
CA PHE A 205 7.41 -1.70 -2.66
C PHE A 205 8.87 -2.11 -2.78
N SER A 206 9.73 -1.19 -3.21
CA SER A 206 11.16 -1.48 -3.46
C SER A 206 11.87 -1.93 -2.18
N LEU A 207 11.50 -1.35 -1.04
CA LEU A 207 12.12 -1.64 0.24
C LEU A 207 11.83 -3.08 0.71
N PRO A 208 10.57 -3.54 0.87
CA PRO A 208 10.27 -4.96 1.10
C PRO A 208 10.83 -5.90 0.03
N ALA A 209 10.80 -5.50 -1.24
CA ALA A 209 11.34 -6.34 -2.32
C ALA A 209 12.82 -6.68 -2.12
N VAL A 210 13.62 -5.72 -1.67
CA VAL A 210 15.07 -5.90 -1.43
C VAL A 210 15.35 -6.46 -0.04
N CYS A 211 14.65 -5.98 0.99
CA CYS A 211 14.95 -6.26 2.39
C CYS A 211 14.29 -7.56 2.89
N GLU A 212 13.20 -7.98 2.26
CA GLU A 212 12.34 -9.05 2.78
C GLU A 212 12.16 -10.17 1.75
N PHE A 213 11.62 -9.85 0.57
CA PHE A 213 11.27 -10.86 -0.43
C PHE A 213 12.50 -11.47 -1.11
N PHE A 214 13.53 -10.68 -1.41
CA PHE A 214 14.76 -11.21 -1.99
C PHE A 214 15.53 -12.12 -1.02
N PRO A 215 15.85 -11.72 0.23
CA PRO A 215 16.51 -12.60 1.19
C PRO A 215 15.66 -13.82 1.56
N GLY A 216 14.35 -13.64 1.72
CA GLY A 216 13.41 -14.74 1.93
C GLY A 216 13.42 -15.73 0.77
N GLY A 217 13.35 -15.26 -0.47
CA GLY A 217 13.44 -16.09 -1.67
C GLY A 217 14.76 -16.83 -1.78
N MET A 218 15.88 -16.20 -1.41
CA MET A 218 17.19 -16.87 -1.33
C MET A 218 17.21 -17.98 -0.27
N ASN A 219 16.54 -17.81 0.87
CA ASN A 219 16.43 -18.86 1.86
C ASN A 219 15.71 -20.11 1.35
N PHE A 220 14.73 -19.96 0.44
CA PHE A 220 14.10 -21.10 -0.24
C PHE A 220 14.94 -21.67 -1.39
N LEU A 221 15.65 -20.82 -2.14
CA LEU A 221 16.40 -21.25 -3.34
C LEU A 221 17.75 -21.91 -3.02
N CYS A 222 18.51 -21.35 -2.08
CA CYS A 222 19.87 -21.79 -1.78
C CYS A 222 19.98 -23.27 -1.34
N PRO A 223 19.05 -23.82 -0.54
CA PRO A 223 19.09 -25.24 -0.17
C PRO A 223 18.87 -26.18 -1.37
N VAL A 224 18.19 -25.76 -2.44
CA VAL A 224 18.05 -26.57 -3.67
C VAL A 224 19.43 -26.94 -4.24
N PHE A 225 20.41 -26.03 -4.10
CA PHE A 225 21.79 -26.22 -4.56
C PHE A 225 22.76 -26.65 -3.45
N ALA A 226 22.27 -26.90 -2.23
CA ALA A 226 23.08 -27.19 -1.03
C ALA A 226 24.18 -26.15 -0.75
N LEU A 227 23.86 -24.86 -0.91
CA LEU A 227 24.81 -23.81 -0.55
C LEU A 227 25.02 -23.74 0.98
N PRO A 228 26.28 -23.64 1.46
CA PRO A 228 26.61 -23.71 2.89
C PRO A 228 26.35 -22.37 3.61
N ILE A 229 25.08 -21.95 3.70
CA ILE A 229 24.71 -20.67 4.32
C ILE A 229 24.68 -20.76 5.86
N GLY A 230 24.15 -21.85 6.43
CA GLY A 230 24.08 -22.01 7.88
C GLY A 230 23.30 -20.87 8.57
N ARG A 231 23.87 -20.31 9.63
CA ARG A 231 23.26 -19.23 10.44
C ARG A 231 23.11 -17.91 9.71
N TRP A 232 23.82 -17.70 8.60
CA TRP A 232 23.70 -16.47 7.83
C TRP A 232 22.29 -16.28 7.26
N ALA A 233 21.48 -17.35 7.19
CA ALA A 233 20.06 -17.28 6.83
C ALA A 233 19.25 -16.37 7.79
N ASN A 234 19.69 -16.21 9.04
CA ASN A 234 19.07 -15.29 10.02
C ASN A 234 19.13 -13.83 9.59
N PHE A 235 20.07 -13.44 8.72
CA PHE A 235 20.13 -12.07 8.22
C PHE A 235 18.85 -11.64 7.50
N ALA A 236 18.13 -12.57 6.87
CA ALA A 236 16.84 -12.27 6.25
C ALA A 236 15.82 -11.77 7.29
N GLY A 237 15.76 -12.39 8.48
CA GLY A 237 14.86 -11.97 9.55
C GLY A 237 15.26 -10.64 10.18
N ILE A 238 16.57 -10.42 10.35
CA ILE A 238 17.12 -9.17 10.87
C ILE A 238 16.80 -8.00 9.93
N ILE A 239 17.11 -8.14 8.63
CA ILE A 239 16.89 -7.08 7.64
C ILE A 239 15.39 -6.79 7.46
N ALA A 240 14.55 -7.83 7.44
CA ALA A 240 13.10 -7.67 7.42
C ALA A 240 12.57 -6.91 8.65
N SER A 241 13.18 -7.09 9.83
CA SER A 241 12.76 -6.36 11.04
C SER A 241 13.01 -4.85 10.92
N PHE A 242 14.06 -4.43 10.23
CA PHE A 242 14.33 -3.00 9.96
C PHE A 242 13.35 -2.39 8.95
N ASN A 243 12.77 -3.19 8.05
CA ASN A 243 11.80 -2.72 7.07
C ASN A 243 10.63 -1.98 7.75
N ASN A 244 10.09 -2.56 8.82
CA ASN A 244 8.99 -1.98 9.61
C ASN A 244 9.30 -0.59 10.21
N ILE A 245 10.58 -0.27 10.42
CA ILE A 245 11.02 1.04 10.93
C ILE A 245 11.20 2.03 9.78
N ILE A 246 11.77 1.57 8.67
CA ILE A 246 12.11 2.43 7.53
C ILE A 246 10.85 2.82 6.75
N GLU A 247 9.86 1.94 6.62
CA GLU A 247 8.62 2.21 5.87
C GLU A 247 7.86 3.47 6.34
N PRO A 248 7.54 3.65 7.64
CA PRO A 248 6.91 4.88 8.12
C PRO A 248 7.75 6.13 7.87
N LEU A 249 9.08 6.04 8.01
CA LEU A 249 10.00 7.16 7.78
C LEU A 249 10.03 7.56 6.30
N CYS A 250 10.03 6.59 5.38
CA CYS A 250 9.90 6.85 3.96
C CYS A 250 8.57 7.54 3.64
N MET A 251 7.46 7.10 4.24
CA MET A 251 6.16 7.73 4.03
C MET A 251 6.13 9.18 4.53
N LEU A 252 6.69 9.45 5.71
CA LEU A 252 6.86 10.81 6.19
C LEU A 252 7.75 11.62 5.22
N TYR A 253 8.82 11.05 4.68
CA TYR A 253 9.69 11.78 3.75
C TYR A 253 8.98 12.19 2.44
N PHE A 254 8.24 11.26 1.80
CA PHE A 254 7.65 11.48 0.48
C PHE A 254 6.27 12.17 0.52
N VAL A 255 5.47 11.94 1.56
CA VAL A 255 4.12 12.50 1.67
C VAL A 255 4.14 13.67 2.64
N LYS A 256 4.14 14.89 2.10
CA LYS A 256 4.27 16.11 2.91
C LYS A 256 3.17 16.21 3.96
N ASP A 257 1.94 15.87 3.57
CA ASP A 257 0.72 15.89 4.38
C ASP A 257 0.89 15.11 5.68
N TYR A 258 1.57 13.95 5.62
CA TYR A 258 1.81 13.12 6.80
C TYR A 258 2.79 13.77 7.77
N ARG A 259 3.80 14.51 7.28
CA ARG A 259 4.69 15.30 8.16
C ARG A 259 3.96 16.41 8.85
N PHE A 260 3.10 17.13 8.12
CA PHE A 260 2.32 18.21 8.72
C PHE A 260 1.33 17.67 9.76
N GLY A 261 0.67 16.55 9.50
CA GLY A 261 -0.14 15.86 10.50
C GLY A 261 0.65 15.47 11.75
N LEU A 262 1.87 14.96 11.57
CA LEU A 262 2.75 14.62 12.68
C LEU A 262 3.21 15.85 13.48
N TRP A 263 3.60 16.92 12.81
CA TRP A 263 3.99 18.19 13.43
C TRP A 263 2.83 18.79 14.23
N HIS A 264 1.62 18.74 13.69
CA HIS A 264 0.40 19.16 14.38
C HIS A 264 0.14 18.33 15.64
N LEU A 265 0.21 17.00 15.56
CA LEU A 265 0.07 16.09 16.70
C LEU A 265 1.12 16.33 17.79
N LEU A 266 2.35 16.69 17.40
CA LEU A 266 3.45 16.97 18.32
C LEU A 266 3.46 18.42 18.84
N GLY A 267 2.57 19.29 18.37
CA GLY A 267 2.53 20.70 18.75
C GLY A 267 3.76 21.51 18.28
N LEU A 268 4.49 20.98 17.29
CA LEU A 268 5.70 21.60 16.73
C LEU A 268 5.32 22.34 15.44
N ASN A 269 5.50 23.66 15.41
CA ASN A 269 5.23 24.59 14.29
C ASN A 269 3.78 24.95 13.97
N ARG A 270 3.28 25.98 14.66
CA ARG A 270 2.05 26.72 14.32
C ARG A 270 2.13 27.46 12.97
N LYS A 271 3.29 28.06 12.63
CA LYS A 271 3.46 28.93 11.43
C LYS A 271 3.53 28.16 10.11
N ASP A 272 4.22 27.03 10.05
CA ASP A 272 4.29 26.20 8.84
C ASP A 272 3.03 25.32 8.69
N CYS A 273 2.40 24.91 9.80
CA CYS A 273 1.08 24.31 9.77
C CYS A 273 0.03 25.31 9.27
N GLU A 274 0.05 26.58 9.67
CA GLU A 274 -0.87 27.61 9.15
C GLU A 274 -0.66 27.85 7.64
N ALA A 275 0.60 27.92 7.17
CA ALA A 275 0.92 28.06 5.75
C ALA A 275 0.60 26.81 4.92
N TYR A 276 0.77 25.61 5.50
CA TYR A 276 0.42 24.36 4.85
C TYR A 276 -1.07 24.07 4.91
N THR A 277 -1.78 24.34 6.02
CA THR A 277 -3.23 24.34 6.03
C THR A 277 -3.71 25.35 5.00
N ALA A 278 -3.16 26.56 4.91
CA ALA A 278 -3.51 27.51 3.84
C ALA A 278 -3.21 27.00 2.41
N SER A 279 -2.23 26.10 2.22
CA SER A 279 -1.83 25.56 0.92
C SER A 279 -2.45 24.19 0.55
N ALA A 280 -2.83 23.38 1.54
CA ALA A 280 -3.28 21.99 1.42
C ALA A 280 -4.76 21.81 1.76
N VAL A 281 -5.35 22.79 2.46
CA VAL A 281 -6.76 23.09 2.30
C VAL A 281 -6.94 23.42 0.82
N HIS A 282 -7.74 22.62 0.12
CA HIS A 282 -8.45 23.11 -1.07
C HIS A 282 -8.95 24.52 -0.72
N PRO A 283 -8.79 25.56 -1.56
CA PRO A 283 -9.20 26.93 -1.20
C PRO A 283 -10.58 27.01 -0.51
N ASN A 284 -11.44 26.03 -0.76
CA ASN A 284 -12.79 25.85 -0.26
C ASN A 284 -12.95 25.48 1.24
N LEU A 285 -11.93 25.12 2.05
CA LEU A 285 -12.20 24.82 3.50
C LEU A 285 -12.03 26.03 4.43
N HIS A 286 -11.28 27.07 4.03
CA HIS A 286 -11.35 28.35 4.73
C HIS A 286 -12.72 29.03 4.47
N ASP A 287 -13.32 28.68 3.33
CA ASP A 287 -14.65 29.10 2.87
C ASP A 287 -15.79 28.40 3.63
N PHE A 288 -15.59 27.14 4.09
CA PHE A 288 -16.63 26.42 4.85
C PHE A 288 -16.89 27.02 6.25
N THR A 289 -15.91 27.70 6.86
CA THR A 289 -16.11 28.42 8.12
C THR A 289 -16.68 29.82 7.94
N GLU A 290 -16.65 30.38 6.73
CA GLU A 290 -17.35 31.63 6.36
C GLU A 290 -18.75 31.39 5.77
N LYS A 291 -19.08 30.13 5.43
CA LYS A 291 -20.38 29.66 4.91
C LYS A 291 -21.55 29.72 5.91
N ILE A 292 -21.51 30.63 6.87
CA ILE A 292 -22.64 30.97 7.75
C ILE A 292 -23.28 32.32 7.36
N MET A 293 -22.67 33.10 6.46
CA MET A 293 -23.29 34.31 5.89
C MET A 293 -22.96 34.42 4.39
N PRO A 294 -23.94 34.46 3.47
CA PRO A 294 -23.64 34.77 2.08
C PRO A 294 -23.01 36.17 2.00
N ASN A 295 -21.83 36.27 1.38
CA ASN A 295 -21.19 37.55 1.11
C ASN A 295 -22.02 38.31 0.05
N ASN A 296 -22.09 39.63 0.20
CA ASN A 296 -22.78 40.52 -0.73
C ASN A 296 -21.75 41.17 -1.66
N TYR A 297 -21.95 41.06 -2.97
CA TYR A 297 -21.05 41.63 -3.98
C TYR A 297 -21.75 42.71 -4.79
N THR A 298 -21.05 43.78 -5.12
CA THR A 298 -21.53 44.81 -6.05
C THR A 298 -21.25 44.42 -7.49
N LEU A 299 -21.93 45.07 -8.45
CA LEU A 299 -21.62 44.88 -9.87
C LEU A 299 -20.16 45.21 -10.20
N THR A 300 -19.58 46.20 -9.52
CA THR A 300 -18.18 46.59 -9.71
C THR A 300 -17.21 45.51 -9.25
N ASP A 301 -17.54 44.79 -8.17
CA ASP A 301 -16.73 43.66 -7.72
C ASP A 301 -16.69 42.59 -8.82
N VAL A 302 -17.86 42.18 -9.33
CA VAL A 302 -17.95 41.18 -10.41
C VAL A 302 -17.21 41.62 -11.68
N GLN A 303 -17.34 42.89 -12.08
CA GLN A 303 -16.68 43.46 -13.26
C GLN A 303 -15.14 43.47 -13.16
N SER A 304 -14.57 43.34 -11.97
CA SER A 304 -13.12 43.23 -11.79
C SER A 304 -12.58 41.83 -12.10
N HIS A 305 -13.45 40.82 -12.20
CA HIS A 305 -13.11 39.41 -12.45
C HIS A 305 -13.47 39.00 -13.89
N THR A 306 -12.68 39.50 -14.86
CA THR A 306 -12.89 39.34 -16.31
C THR A 306 -11.82 38.50 -17.00
N THR A 307 -10.93 37.84 -16.25
CA THR A 307 -9.74 37.19 -16.80
C THR A 307 -9.77 35.68 -16.58
N GLU A 308 -8.94 34.97 -17.34
CA GLU A 308 -8.81 33.51 -17.26
C GLU A 308 -8.44 32.98 -15.87
N ASP A 309 -7.63 33.73 -15.12
CA ASP A 309 -7.20 33.38 -13.77
C ASP A 309 -8.16 33.89 -12.68
N SER A 310 -9.25 34.55 -13.09
CA SER A 310 -10.20 35.23 -12.20
C SER A 310 -11.45 35.66 -12.98
N LEU A 311 -12.44 34.76 -13.07
CA LEU A 311 -13.65 34.92 -13.88
C LEU A 311 -14.92 34.68 -13.05
N TRP A 312 -15.69 35.74 -12.86
CA TRP A 312 -16.98 35.67 -12.17
C TRP A 312 -18.12 35.98 -13.12
N ILE A 313 -19.28 35.37 -12.86
CA ILE A 313 -20.52 35.61 -13.61
C ILE A 313 -21.70 35.78 -12.64
N ILE A 314 -22.71 36.51 -13.08
CA ILE A 314 -23.99 36.62 -12.36
C ILE A 314 -25.02 35.73 -13.05
N ILE A 315 -25.75 34.93 -12.27
CA ILE A 315 -26.94 34.19 -12.74
C ILE A 315 -28.05 34.41 -11.72
N LYS A 316 -29.18 34.98 -12.16
CA LYS A 316 -30.38 35.26 -11.34
C LYS A 316 -30.07 36.02 -10.05
N GLY A 317 -29.20 37.02 -10.12
CA GLY A 317 -28.81 37.86 -8.98
C GLY A 317 -27.88 37.17 -7.98
N LYS A 318 -27.31 36.02 -8.34
CA LYS A 318 -26.29 35.31 -7.57
C LYS A 318 -24.96 35.38 -8.28
N VAL A 319 -23.89 35.51 -7.52
CA VAL A 319 -22.52 35.61 -8.03
C VAL A 319 -21.83 34.26 -7.92
N TYR A 320 -21.19 33.85 -9.01
CA TYR A 320 -20.50 32.57 -9.13
C TYR A 320 -19.05 32.80 -9.57
N ASP A 321 -18.12 32.18 -8.85
CA ASP A 321 -16.72 32.09 -9.29
C ASP A 321 -16.54 30.81 -10.12
N VAL A 322 -16.50 30.99 -11.44
CA VAL A 322 -16.37 29.88 -12.39
C VAL A 322 -14.96 29.77 -12.96
N THR A 323 -13.96 30.41 -12.33
CA THR A 323 -12.55 30.39 -12.75
C THR A 323 -12.03 28.95 -12.93
N LEU A 324 -12.37 28.07 -11.99
CA LEU A 324 -11.95 26.66 -12.04
C LEU A 324 -12.78 25.80 -12.99
N PHE A 325 -13.95 26.29 -13.42
CA PHE A 325 -14.87 25.58 -14.31
C PHE A 325 -14.64 25.90 -15.79
N LEU A 326 -13.84 26.93 -16.10
CA LEU A 326 -13.54 27.38 -17.47
C LEU A 326 -13.16 26.24 -18.42
N ASP A 327 -12.28 25.34 -17.99
CA ASP A 327 -11.79 24.22 -18.80
C ASP A 327 -12.69 22.97 -18.73
N GLU A 328 -13.62 22.93 -17.78
CA GLU A 328 -14.54 21.81 -17.57
C GLU A 328 -15.91 22.05 -18.23
N HIS A 329 -16.18 23.29 -18.65
CA HIS A 329 -17.46 23.68 -19.25
C HIS A 329 -17.69 22.97 -20.60
N PRO A 330 -18.74 22.13 -20.74
CA PRO A 330 -19.00 21.38 -21.97
C PRO A 330 -19.29 22.26 -23.19
N GLY A 331 -19.75 23.49 -22.98
CA GLY A 331 -19.97 24.49 -24.04
C GLY A 331 -18.69 25.17 -24.54
N GLY A 332 -17.54 24.85 -23.94
CA GLY A 332 -16.25 25.46 -24.24
C GLY A 332 -15.90 26.63 -23.32
N ARG A 333 -14.61 26.99 -23.33
CA ARG A 333 -14.05 28.09 -22.54
C ARG A 333 -14.53 29.46 -23.03
N ASP A 334 -14.56 29.63 -24.35
CA ASP A 334 -14.82 30.92 -25.00
C ASP A 334 -16.19 31.50 -24.60
N VAL A 335 -17.21 30.64 -24.45
CA VAL A 335 -18.56 31.08 -24.08
C VAL A 335 -18.65 31.59 -22.63
N LEU A 336 -17.82 31.10 -21.72
CA LEU A 336 -17.73 31.64 -20.35
C LEU A 336 -16.91 32.94 -20.34
N MET A 337 -15.84 33.00 -21.14
CA MET A 337 -15.03 34.21 -21.30
C MET A 337 -15.83 35.39 -21.87
N GLU A 338 -16.78 35.13 -22.78
CA GLU A 338 -17.69 36.16 -23.31
C GLU A 338 -18.60 36.78 -22.24
N GLN A 339 -18.92 36.02 -21.20
CA GLN A 339 -19.77 36.43 -20.08
C GLN A 339 -18.97 36.87 -18.84
N ALA A 340 -17.64 36.92 -18.94
CA ALA A 340 -16.77 37.26 -17.83
C ALA A 340 -17.11 38.65 -17.26
N GLY A 341 -17.31 38.73 -15.95
CA GLY A 341 -17.66 39.94 -15.22
C GLY A 341 -19.06 40.49 -15.50
N GLN A 342 -19.96 39.70 -16.10
CA GLN A 342 -21.28 40.14 -16.57
C GLN A 342 -22.44 39.29 -16.00
N ASP A 343 -23.67 39.74 -16.25
CA ASP A 343 -24.89 38.96 -16.00
C ASP A 343 -25.16 38.00 -17.15
N ALA A 344 -24.86 36.73 -16.90
CA ALA A 344 -24.99 35.61 -17.83
C ALA A 344 -26.35 34.92 -17.74
N THR A 345 -27.34 35.49 -17.02
CA THR A 345 -28.64 34.83 -16.77
C THR A 345 -29.36 34.43 -18.06
N GLU A 346 -29.41 35.34 -19.04
CA GLU A 346 -30.07 35.09 -20.32
C GLU A 346 -29.35 33.99 -21.10
N ALA A 347 -28.03 34.12 -21.27
CA ALA A 347 -27.20 33.12 -21.93
C ALA A 347 -27.30 31.73 -21.26
N PHE A 348 -27.40 31.68 -19.93
CA PHE A 348 -27.52 30.44 -19.19
C PHE A 348 -28.88 29.75 -19.36
N GLU A 349 -29.99 30.50 -19.38
CA GLU A 349 -31.33 29.93 -19.54
C GLU A 349 -31.65 29.57 -21.00
N ASP A 350 -31.15 30.33 -21.98
CA ASP A 350 -31.39 30.11 -23.41
C ASP A 350 -30.80 28.79 -23.92
N ILE A 351 -29.69 28.35 -23.33
CA ILE A 351 -29.03 27.08 -23.69
C ILE A 351 -29.81 25.86 -23.17
N GLY A 352 -30.66 26.03 -22.15
CA GLY A 352 -31.47 24.94 -21.60
C GLY A 352 -30.67 23.89 -20.81
N HIS A 353 -29.78 24.34 -19.92
CA HIS A 353 -28.99 23.46 -19.03
C HIS A 353 -29.87 22.48 -18.24
N SER A 354 -29.39 21.23 -18.10
CA SER A 354 -30.09 20.16 -17.37
C SER A 354 -30.27 20.47 -15.88
N GLY A 355 -31.15 19.74 -15.20
CA GLY A 355 -31.33 19.86 -13.73
C GLY A 355 -30.01 19.68 -12.97
N ASP A 356 -29.24 18.66 -13.32
CA ASP A 356 -27.93 18.38 -12.72
C ASP A 356 -26.92 19.52 -12.95
N ALA A 357 -26.93 20.15 -14.14
CA ALA A 357 -26.09 21.30 -14.43
C ALA A 357 -26.48 22.53 -13.60
N LYS A 358 -27.78 22.72 -13.35
CA LYS A 358 -28.30 23.78 -12.46
C LYS A 358 -27.95 23.50 -10.99
N GLU A 359 -27.88 22.23 -10.58
CA GLU A 359 -27.46 21.87 -9.22
C GLU A 359 -25.95 22.08 -9.02
N MET A 360 -25.13 21.78 -10.03
CA MET A 360 -23.68 21.98 -10.03
C MET A 360 -23.27 23.45 -9.86
N LEU A 361 -24.12 24.41 -10.26
CA LEU A 361 -23.88 25.84 -10.01
C LEU A 361 -23.65 26.15 -8.53
N ASN A 362 -24.27 25.39 -7.62
CA ASN A 362 -24.15 25.63 -6.18
C ASN A 362 -22.72 25.44 -5.66
N ASP A 363 -21.90 24.66 -6.36
CA ASP A 363 -20.50 24.43 -5.98
C ASP A 363 -19.61 25.66 -6.26
N TYR A 364 -20.06 26.56 -7.13
CA TYR A 364 -19.37 27.79 -7.54
C TYR A 364 -19.98 29.06 -6.96
N TYR A 365 -21.05 28.94 -6.18
CA TYR A 365 -21.75 30.09 -5.59
C TYR A 365 -20.90 30.73 -4.48
N ILE A 366 -20.63 32.03 -4.62
CA ILE A 366 -19.84 32.80 -3.65
C ILE A 366 -20.64 33.83 -2.88
N GLY A 367 -21.83 34.23 -3.35
CA GLY A 367 -22.66 35.23 -2.69
C GLY A 367 -23.78 35.82 -3.54
N ASP A 368 -24.52 36.77 -3.00
CA ASP A 368 -25.62 37.46 -3.69
C ASP A 368 -25.17 38.81 -4.25
N LEU A 369 -25.74 39.21 -5.39
CA LEU A 369 -25.53 40.52 -5.97
C LEU A 369 -26.37 41.56 -5.22
N VAL A 370 -25.73 42.59 -4.68
CA VAL A 370 -26.39 43.76 -4.09
C VAL A 370 -26.31 44.94 -5.05
N LEU A 371 -27.45 45.61 -5.23
CA LEU A 371 -27.63 46.77 -6.12
C LEU A 371 -27.16 48.07 -5.50
#